data_AF-A0A7I7MM34-F1
#
_entry.id   AF-A0A7I7MM34-F1
#
_cell.length_a   1.000
_cell.length_b   1.000
_cell.length_c   1.000
_cell.angle_alpha   90.00
_cell.angle_beta   90.00
_cell.angle_gamma   90.00
#
_symmetry.space_group_name_H-M   'P 1'
#
loop_
_entity.id
_entity.type
_entity.pdbx_description
1 polymer ?
#
loop_
_entity_poly.entity_id
_entity_poly.type
_entity_poly.pdbx_seq_one_letter_code
_entity_poly.pdbx_strand_id
1 'polypeptide(L)'
;MPKTVQIRDIDDEVYAGLLRRAGEEGITVPELLRREAARLAARPSVAQWLARTGRRPSAVSTAEVLATLDEWRGEWPDARR
;
A
#
# COMPACT_ATOMS: atom_id res chain seq x y z
N MET A 1 19.14 14.21 -14.12
CA MET A 1 18.92 15.67 -13.94
C MET A 1 17.96 15.88 -12.79
N PRO A 2 18.25 16.75 -11.81
CA PRO A 2 17.30 17.10 -10.77
C PRO A 2 16.08 17.79 -11.39
N LYS A 3 14.90 17.51 -10.84
CA LYS A 3 13.62 18.11 -11.24
C LYS A 3 13.05 18.85 -10.03
N THR A 4 12.51 20.04 -10.26
CA THR A 4 11.85 20.84 -9.22
C THR A 4 10.35 20.74 -9.40
N VAL A 5 9.64 20.48 -8.29
CA VAL A 5 8.17 20.47 -8.23
C VAL A 5 7.74 21.59 -7.30
N GLN A 6 6.79 22.41 -7.73
CA GLN A 6 6.15 23.42 -6.90
C GLN A 6 4.73 22.95 -6.57
N ILE A 7 4.38 22.94 -5.28
CA ILE A 7 3.03 22.68 -4.80
C ILE A 7 2.41 24.04 -4.47
N ARG A 8 1.29 24.36 -5.11
CA ARG A 8 0.57 25.62 -4.92
C ARG A 8 -0.64 25.40 -4.03
N ASP A 9 -1.13 26.50 -3.45
CA ASP A 9 -2.39 26.54 -2.71
C ASP A 9 -2.46 25.49 -1.59
N ILE A 10 -1.38 25.43 -0.78
CA ILE A 10 -1.34 24.59 0.41
C ILE A 10 -1.98 25.34 1.58
N ASP A 11 -2.98 24.71 2.21
CA ASP A 11 -3.58 25.27 3.41
C ASP A 11 -2.55 25.40 4.54
N ASP A 12 -2.65 26.48 5.31
CA ASP A 12 -1.71 26.77 6.39
C ASP A 12 -1.66 25.65 7.44
N GLU A 13 -2.80 25.02 7.73
CA GLU A 13 -2.89 23.88 8.65
C GLU A 13 -2.10 22.67 8.13
N VAL A 14 -2.19 22.39 6.83
CA VAL A 14 -1.45 21.30 6.19
C VAL A 14 0.04 21.58 6.25
N TYR A 15 0.45 22.81 5.93
CA TYR A 15 1.85 23.21 6.02
C TYR A 15 2.39 23.13 7.46
N ALA A 16 1.61 23.56 8.45
CA ALA A 16 1.96 23.43 9.87
C ALA A 16 2.13 21.96 10.29
N GLY A 17 1.26 21.08 9.80
CA GLY A 17 1.37 19.63 9.99
C GLY A 17 2.67 19.06 9.42
N LEU A 18 3.04 19.46 8.20
CA LEU A 18 4.30 19.07 7.56
C LEU A 18 5.51 19.60 8.32
N LEU A 19 5.46 20.85 8.79
CA LEU A 19 6.54 21.48 9.54
C LEU A 19 6.82 20.74 10.85
N ARG A 20 5.77 20.39 11.60
CA ARG A 20 5.89 19.60 12.83
C ARG A 20 6.55 18.24 12.55
N ARG A 21 6.07 17.53 11.54
CA ARG A 21 6.60 16.20 11.18
C ARG A 21 8.06 16.26 10.72
N ALA A 22 8.41 17.27 9.92
CA ALA A 22 9.79 17.50 9.51
C ALA A 22 10.69 17.81 10.71
N GLY A 23 10.19 18.61 11.68
CA GLY A 23 10.88 18.90 12.93
C GLY A 23 11.12 17.67 13.80
N GLU A 24 10.13 16.78 13.93
CA GLU A 24 10.27 15.49 14.63
C GLU A 24 11.36 14.60 14.02
N GLU A 25 11.52 14.63 12.69
CA GLU A 25 12.56 13.89 11.96
C GLU A 25 13.90 14.65 11.85
N GLY A 26 13.99 15.89 12.36
CA GLY A 26 15.20 16.71 12.27
C GLY A 26 15.58 17.12 10.85
N ILE A 27 14.61 17.19 9.93
CA ILE A 27 14.81 17.53 8.52
C ILE A 27 13.96 18.74 8.10
N THR A 28 14.20 19.27 6.91
CA THR A 28 13.40 20.36 6.34
C THR A 28 12.12 19.83 5.68
N VAL A 29 11.08 20.66 5.57
CA VAL A 29 9.83 20.29 4.87
C VAL A 29 10.08 19.85 3.42
N PRO A 30 10.93 20.53 2.60
CA PRO A 30 11.24 20.06 1.25
C PRO A 30 11.92 18.69 1.22
N GLU A 31 12.79 18.38 2.18
CA GLU A 31 13.45 17.07 2.28
C GLU A 31 12.45 15.97 2.67
N LEU A 32 11.54 16.25 3.61
CA LEU A 32 10.43 15.36 3.94
C LEU A 32 9.58 15.05 2.70
N LEU A 33 9.14 16.09 1.99
CA LEU A 33 8.32 15.93 0.78
C LEU A 33 9.05 15.17 -0.34
N ARG A 34 10.36 15.38 -0.49
CA ARG A 34 11.18 14.63 -1.45
C ARG A 34 11.21 13.14 -1.12
N ARG A 35 11.36 12.78 0.17
CA ARG A 35 11.33 11.38 0.64
C ARG A 35 9.97 10.76 0.42
N GLU A 36 8.89 11.48 0.73
CA GLU A 36 7.54 11.00 0.50
C GLU A 36 7.22 10.82 -0.98
N ALA A 37 7.67 11.72 -1.85
CA ALA A 37 7.52 11.57 -3.29
C ALA A 37 8.25 10.31 -3.80
N ALA A 38 9.45 10.02 -3.28
CA ALA A 38 10.17 8.79 -3.60
C ALA A 38 9.42 7.54 -3.10
N ARG A 39 8.89 7.57 -1.86
CA ARG A 39 8.06 6.49 -1.32
C ARG A 39 6.81 6.25 -2.16
N LEU A 40 6.15 7.32 -2.59
CA LEU A 40 4.97 7.26 -3.44
C LEU A 40 5.30 6.65 -4.80
N ALA A 41 6.38 7.08 -5.44
CA ALA A 41 6.82 6.56 -6.73
C ALA A 41 7.27 5.10 -6.69
N ALA A 42 7.80 4.65 -5.55
CA ALA A 42 8.23 3.27 -5.36
C ALA A 42 7.06 2.28 -5.19
N ARG A 43 5.89 2.75 -4.74
CA ARG A 43 4.71 1.90 -4.53
C ARG A 43 4.00 1.64 -5.87
N PRO A 44 3.91 0.37 -6.34
CA PRO A 44 3.11 0.08 -7.51
C PRO A 44 1.65 0.40 -7.22
N SER A 45 0.93 0.93 -8.21
CA SER A 45 -0.52 1.08 -8.07
C SER A 45 -1.17 -0.30 -7.92
N VAL A 46 -2.37 -0.35 -7.33
CA VAL A 46 -3.14 -1.61 -7.23
C VAL A 46 -3.32 -2.26 -8.60
N ALA A 47 -3.59 -1.46 -9.63
CA ALA A 47 -3.70 -1.95 -11.01
C ALA A 47 -2.38 -2.54 -11.55
N GLN A 48 -1.24 -1.88 -11.29
CA GLN A 48 0.07 -2.41 -11.67
C GLN A 48 0.44 -3.68 -10.90
N TRP A 49 0.06 -3.73 -9.62
CA TRP A 49 0.22 -4.93 -8.80
C TRP A 49 -0.63 -6.08 -9.34
N LEU A 50 -1.92 -5.85 -9.60
CA LEU A 50 -2.83 -6.84 -10.21
C LEU A 50 -2.35 -7.31 -11.58
N ALA A 51 -1.83 -6.42 -12.42
CA ALA A 51 -1.24 -6.80 -13.72
C ALA A 51 0.02 -7.66 -13.57
N ARG A 52 0.79 -7.48 -12.49
CA ARG A 52 1.95 -8.33 -12.16
C ARG A 52 1.53 -9.68 -11.58
N THR A 53 0.52 -9.71 -10.71
CA THR A 53 0.11 -10.94 -10.01
C THR A 53 -0.85 -11.81 -10.81
N GLY A 54 -1.70 -11.23 -11.66
CA GLY A 54 -2.61 -11.95 -12.55
C GLY A 54 -1.91 -12.79 -13.62
N ARG A 55 -0.59 -12.65 -13.78
CA ARG A 55 0.23 -13.43 -14.73
C ARG A 55 0.85 -14.70 -14.15
N ARG A 56 0.63 -15.05 -12.89
CA ARG A 56 1.04 -16.35 -12.35
C ARG A 56 -0.14 -17.32 -12.44
N PRO A 57 -0.22 -18.19 -13.48
CA PRO A 57 -1.12 -19.32 -13.41
C PRO A 57 -0.70 -20.20 -12.23
N SER A 58 -1.55 -20.27 -11.22
CA SER A 58 -1.45 -21.30 -10.19
C SER A 58 -2.01 -22.59 -10.78
N ALA A 59 -1.29 -23.70 -10.62
CA ALA A 59 -1.83 -25.03 -10.92
C ALA A 59 -2.93 -25.42 -9.92
N VAL A 60 -2.92 -24.83 -8.73
CA VAL A 60 -3.91 -25.04 -7.68
C VAL A 60 -5.10 -24.12 -7.93
N SER A 61 -6.28 -24.70 -8.05
CA SER A 61 -7.52 -23.96 -8.24
C SER A 61 -8.06 -23.38 -6.93
N THR A 62 -8.87 -22.32 -7.00
CA THR A 62 -9.56 -21.79 -5.82
C THR A 62 -10.42 -22.85 -5.12
N ALA A 63 -11.06 -23.73 -5.90
CA ALA A 63 -11.88 -24.83 -5.36
C ALA A 63 -11.03 -25.82 -4.54
N GLU A 64 -9.83 -26.14 -5.01
CA GLU A 64 -8.89 -27.02 -4.31
C GLU A 64 -8.40 -26.40 -3.00
N VAL A 65 -8.09 -25.08 -3.02
CA VAL A 65 -7.73 -24.34 -1.79
C VAL A 65 -8.86 -24.39 -0.76
N LEU A 66 -10.11 -24.13 -1.19
CA LEU A 66 -11.26 -24.15 -0.29
C LEU A 66 -11.51 -25.55 0.28
N ALA A 67 -11.43 -26.59 -0.55
CA ALA A 67 -11.59 -27.97 -0.10
C ALA A 67 -10.54 -28.35 0.96
N THR A 68 -9.26 -27.99 0.77
CA THR A 68 -8.22 -28.24 1.77
C THR A 68 -8.45 -27.43 3.05
N LEU A 69 -8.88 -26.17 2.94
CA LEU A 69 -9.19 -25.34 4.11
C LEU A 69 -10.38 -25.89 4.90
N ASP A 70 -11.40 -26.40 4.22
CA ASP A 70 -12.57 -27.02 4.85
C ASP A 70 -12.20 -28.35 5.52
N GLU A 71 -11.32 -29.15 4.90
CA GLU A 71 -10.76 -30.36 5.53
C GLU A 71 -10.01 -30.03 6.83
N TRP A 72 -9.18 -28.97 6.81
CA TRP A 72 -8.42 -28.53 7.98
C TRP A 72 -9.31 -27.94 9.08
N ARG A 73 -10.36 -27.21 8.68
CA ARG A 73 -11.34 -26.62 9.62
C ARG A 73 -12.18 -27.70 10.29
N GLY A 74 -12.33 -28.85 9.62
CA GLY A 74 -13.25 -29.89 10.06
C GLY A 74 -14.70 -29.46 9.88
N GLU A 75 -15.60 -30.34 10.32
CA GLU A 75 -17.03 -30.11 10.18
C GLU A 75 -17.47 -28.89 11.01
N TRP A 76 -18.26 -28.01 10.40
CA TRP A 76 -18.80 -26.85 11.10
C TRP A 76 -19.65 -27.33 12.28
N PRO A 77 -19.56 -26.72 13.48
CA PRO A 77 -20.24 -27.21 14.70
C PRO A 77 -21.74 -27.46 14.55
N ASP A 78 -22.39 -26.80 13.60
CA ASP A 78 -23.83 -26.88 13.32
C ASP A 78 -24.20 -27.68 12.06
N ALA A 79 -23.26 -28.36 11.40
CA ALA A 79 -23.53 -29.04 10.12
C ALA A 79 -24.47 -30.26 10.22
N ARG A 80 -24.77 -30.73 11.44
CA ARG A 80 -25.67 -31.87 11.71
C ARG A 80 -26.98 -31.50 12.39
N ARG A 81 -27.36 -30.21 12.39
CA ARG A 81 -28.58 -29.74 13.06
C ARG A 81 -29.70 -29.43 12.08
#